data_AF-A0A8S8Y7C7-F1
#
_entry.id   AF-A0A8S8Y7C7-F1
#
_cell.length_a   1.000
_cell.length_b   1.000
_cell.length_c   1.000
_cell.angle_alpha   90.00
_cell.angle_beta   90.00
_cell.angle_gamma   90.00
#
_symmetry.space_group_name_H-M   'P 1'
#
loop_
_entity.id
_entity.type
_entity.pdbx_description
1 polymer ?
#
loop_
_entity_poly.entity_id
_entity_poly.type
_entity_poly.pdbx_seq_one_letter_code
_entity_poly.pdbx_strand_id
1 'polypeptide(L)'
;MDKADLEERLAGAAPAFSRAAPVIVGVFTLLTVVLASHLYVSPPTFQTDLNDFSPETDASEAHDRIHAHFPDEMRPLFVHVTMDNLTNVLDLDALKAMQEDLTHFQTEADKRENMVHVWTTAPGILQLAIDEEGGGAPLASFSTWSDVLDALFDDNETCGLTADDQLLSAATYASSALLHNDLDYEPVCEYLSDGTGTVAPTASSTLWVLEVDPDLDETPRRMLQDQLRDVFSDRSASSPLTYEVISNDLLAHDIDEGTFDNLLLLVLLAFAVVVVMLSIAFRSLSSVAFPLVGLTSALIWTYGILNVSGARFTALEATVAPLVLGLGIDYAIHLQRAQRSFRDDYPTVAESWLRACGHLSMPLSLAVVTTVAAFMANVISPLPPLAVLGYALSLGVVSAFISSPFVGAPTWFFPSQVRLPPSVSPLGVSLPKKTTVGGFGVSFSVSRGRGPLLETVLIWRISSGARIWAWGTVDRRSKPPGVGLRETWGDLALSRKFGFPPQVQNAGGPISEFPPHRVPAFRAICAMRFGGNNMEGFSGEVFPPPGPTPLFGRFPCLFPQRKGADPLTGEKVG
;
A
#
# COMPACT_ATOMS: atom_id res chain seq x y z
N MET A 1 23.38 -6.37 -36.58
CA MET A 1 24.78 -6.63 -36.19
C MET A 1 24.99 -8.12 -36.34
N ASP A 2 26.01 -8.57 -37.09
CA ASP A 2 26.29 -10.00 -37.21
C ASP A 2 26.83 -10.49 -35.85
N LYS A 3 26.17 -11.51 -35.30
CA LYS A 3 26.47 -12.04 -33.96
C LYS A 3 27.89 -12.63 -33.92
N ALA A 4 28.31 -13.28 -35.01
CA ALA A 4 29.63 -13.86 -35.12
C ALA A 4 30.74 -12.78 -35.13
N ASP A 5 30.51 -11.67 -35.82
CA ASP A 5 31.44 -10.54 -35.86
C ASP A 5 31.62 -9.89 -34.47
N LEU A 6 30.54 -9.71 -33.71
CA LEU A 6 30.64 -9.19 -32.35
C LEU A 6 31.39 -10.16 -31.41
N GLU A 7 31.09 -11.46 -31.50
CA GLU A 7 31.79 -12.50 -30.72
C GLU A 7 33.30 -12.48 -31.00
N GLU A 8 33.70 -12.36 -32.27
CA GLU A 8 35.10 -12.33 -32.68
C GLU A 8 35.80 -11.03 -32.26
N ARG A 9 35.12 -9.88 -32.40
CA ARG A 9 35.63 -8.58 -31.91
C ARG A 9 35.85 -8.56 -30.39
N LEU A 10 34.92 -9.12 -29.62
CA LEU A 10 35.06 -9.23 -28.17
C LEU A 10 36.13 -10.26 -27.77
N ALA A 11 36.23 -11.38 -28.49
CA ALA A 11 37.30 -12.35 -28.27
C ALA A 11 38.69 -11.75 -28.50
N GLY A 12 38.86 -10.94 -29.55
CA GLY A 12 40.11 -10.22 -29.83
C GLY A 12 40.53 -9.24 -28.71
N ALA A 13 39.58 -8.78 -27.89
CA ALA A 13 39.84 -7.92 -26.74
C ALA A 13 40.23 -8.70 -25.46
N ALA A 14 40.22 -10.04 -25.46
CA ALA A 14 40.51 -10.86 -24.28
C ALA A 14 41.85 -10.54 -23.58
N PRO A 15 42.97 -10.29 -24.29
CA PRO A 15 44.24 -9.94 -23.64
C PRO A 15 44.24 -8.56 -22.97
N ALA A 16 43.43 -7.62 -23.48
CA ALA A 16 43.26 -6.29 -22.89
C ALA A 16 42.32 -6.37 -21.68
N PHE A 17 41.21 -7.11 -21.81
CA PHE A 17 40.26 -7.37 -20.74
C PHE A 17 40.91 -8.07 -19.55
N SER A 18 41.74 -9.10 -19.78
CA SER A 18 42.48 -9.80 -18.71
C SER A 18 43.40 -8.86 -17.92
N ARG A 19 44.01 -7.85 -18.58
CA ARG A 19 44.84 -6.84 -17.93
C ARG A 19 44.02 -5.79 -17.18
N ALA A 20 42.87 -5.40 -17.70
CA ALA A 20 41.98 -4.38 -17.10
C ALA A 20 41.07 -4.94 -15.99
N ALA A 21 40.82 -6.25 -16.01
CA ALA A 21 39.99 -6.98 -15.06
C ALA A 21 40.18 -6.64 -13.58
N PRO A 22 41.40 -6.67 -12.99
CA PRO A 22 41.59 -6.35 -11.59
C PRO A 22 41.21 -4.89 -11.27
N VAL A 23 41.37 -3.97 -12.23
CA VAL A 23 40.96 -2.57 -12.09
C VAL A 23 39.43 -2.47 -12.09
N ILE A 24 38.75 -3.19 -12.97
CA ILE A 24 37.28 -3.22 -13.03
C ILE A 24 36.69 -3.75 -11.71
N VAL A 25 37.24 -4.86 -11.18
CA VAL A 25 36.87 -5.37 -9.85
C VAL A 25 37.10 -4.33 -8.79
N GLY A 26 38.31 -3.75 -8.75
CA GLY A 26 38.68 -2.77 -7.74
C GLY A 26 37.73 -1.59 -7.73
N VAL A 27 37.36 -1.06 -8.90
CA VAL A 27 36.40 0.04 -9.03
C VAL A 27 35.00 -0.37 -8.57
N PHE A 28 34.50 -1.55 -8.98
CA PHE A 28 33.17 -2.01 -8.58
C PHE A 28 33.09 -2.34 -7.10
N THR A 29 34.11 -3.00 -6.54
CA THR A 29 34.21 -3.27 -5.11
C THR A 29 34.34 -1.97 -4.32
N LEU A 30 35.11 -0.99 -4.80
CA LEU A 30 35.17 0.34 -4.18
C LEU A 30 33.79 1.00 -4.17
N LEU A 31 33.08 0.99 -5.31
CA LEU A 31 31.72 1.52 -5.39
C LEU A 31 30.78 0.81 -4.40
N THR A 32 30.82 -0.52 -4.33
CA THR A 32 30.04 -1.30 -3.36
C THR A 32 30.39 -0.93 -1.93
N VAL A 33 31.67 -0.79 -1.59
CA VAL A 33 32.12 -0.44 -0.23
C VAL A 33 31.70 0.98 0.13
N VAL A 34 31.81 1.94 -0.79
CA VAL A 34 31.37 3.33 -0.56
C VAL A 34 29.87 3.37 -0.31
N LEU A 35 29.05 2.75 -1.16
CA LEU A 35 27.60 2.72 -1.00
C LEU A 35 27.16 1.92 0.24
N ALA A 36 27.83 0.80 0.54
CA ALA A 36 27.58 0.05 1.76
C ALA A 36 27.94 0.86 3.01
N SER A 37 29.06 1.60 2.99
CA SER A 37 29.44 2.47 4.09
C SER A 37 28.45 3.61 4.30
N HIS A 38 27.91 4.17 3.22
CA HIS A 38 26.84 5.15 3.28
C HIS A 38 25.58 4.57 3.92
N LEU A 39 25.13 3.39 3.48
CA LEU A 39 23.99 2.69 4.06
C LEU A 39 24.20 2.30 5.53
N TYR A 40 25.44 2.06 5.96
CA TYR A 40 25.73 1.77 7.36
C TYR A 40 25.67 3.02 8.25
N VAL A 41 26.14 4.17 7.75
CA VAL A 41 26.12 5.45 8.49
C VAL A 41 24.74 6.09 8.46
N SER A 42 24.03 5.96 7.34
CA SER A 42 22.71 6.54 7.10
C SER A 42 21.79 5.42 6.58
N PRO A 43 21.34 4.52 7.47
CA PRO A 43 20.43 3.45 7.08
C PRO A 43 19.13 4.03 6.54
N PRO A 44 18.54 3.40 5.49
CA PRO A 44 17.23 3.82 5.01
C PRO A 44 16.20 3.59 6.11
N THR A 45 15.52 4.66 6.52
CA THR A 45 14.31 4.57 7.34
C THR A 45 13.14 4.33 6.43
N PHE A 46 12.36 3.29 6.70
CA PHE A 46 11.10 3.06 6.00
C PHE A 46 10.02 3.78 6.81
N GLN A 47 9.42 4.78 6.19
CA GLN A 47 8.36 5.60 6.76
C GLN A 47 7.23 5.59 5.75
N THR A 48 6.18 4.85 6.06
CA THR A 48 4.98 4.83 5.24
C THR A 48 4.10 6.01 5.65
N ASP A 49 3.88 6.98 4.77
CA ASP A 49 2.82 7.97 4.94
C ASP A 49 1.59 7.53 4.12
N LEU A 50 0.43 7.43 4.76
CA LEU A 50 -0.81 7.03 4.09
C LEU A 50 -1.29 8.09 3.09
N ASN A 51 -0.92 9.36 3.30
CA ASN A 51 -1.26 10.44 2.38
C ASN A 51 -0.54 10.28 1.03
N ASP A 52 0.65 9.67 1.02
CA ASP A 52 1.39 9.37 -0.21
C ASP A 52 0.65 8.34 -1.10
N PHE A 53 -0.35 7.62 -0.57
CA PHE A 53 -1.19 6.70 -1.34
C PHE A 53 -2.46 7.35 -1.88
N SER A 54 -2.63 8.66 -1.69
CA SER A 54 -3.66 9.45 -2.35
C SER A 54 -3.15 9.98 -3.70
N PRO A 55 -3.98 9.96 -4.76
CA PRO A 55 -3.57 10.52 -6.05
C PRO A 55 -3.44 12.04 -5.97
N GLU A 56 -2.37 12.58 -6.54
CA GLU A 56 -2.24 14.03 -6.74
C GLU A 56 -3.36 14.51 -7.66
N THR A 57 -4.20 15.41 -7.15
CA THR A 57 -5.32 16.03 -7.85
C THR A 57 -5.25 17.54 -7.67
N ASP A 58 -5.92 18.32 -8.52
CA ASP A 58 -6.04 19.77 -8.34
C ASP A 58 -6.56 20.15 -6.94
N ALA A 59 -7.37 19.26 -6.33
CA ALA A 59 -7.87 19.41 -4.96
C ALA A 59 -6.76 19.17 -3.91
N SER A 60 -5.91 18.16 -4.10
CA SER A 60 -4.75 17.91 -3.23
C SER A 60 -3.69 19.01 -3.37
N GLU A 61 -3.42 19.51 -4.57
CA GLU A 61 -2.51 20.67 -4.73
C GLU A 61 -3.10 21.94 -4.09
N ALA A 62 -4.42 22.14 -4.20
CA ALA A 62 -5.09 23.22 -3.50
C ALA A 62 -5.01 23.06 -1.98
N HIS A 63 -5.17 21.83 -1.48
CA HIS A 63 -5.01 21.48 -0.08
C HIS A 63 -3.59 21.77 0.41
N ASP A 64 -2.55 21.35 -0.31
CA ASP A 64 -1.15 21.64 0.03
C ASP A 64 -0.82 23.14 0.06
N ARG A 65 -1.35 23.90 -0.91
CA ARG A 65 -1.21 25.37 -0.92
C ARG A 65 -1.88 26.03 0.27
N ILE A 66 -3.04 25.52 0.68
CA ILE A 66 -3.74 25.96 1.90
C ILE A 66 -2.91 25.52 3.12
N HIS A 67 -2.42 24.28 3.17
CA HIS A 67 -1.62 23.75 4.25
C HIS A 67 -0.30 24.47 4.48
N ALA A 68 0.33 24.99 3.43
CA ALA A 68 1.52 25.82 3.57
C ALA A 68 1.27 27.11 4.39
N HIS A 69 0.01 27.54 4.51
CA HIS A 69 -0.40 28.73 5.26
C HIS A 69 -1.26 28.40 6.50
N PHE A 70 -1.92 27.24 6.48
CA PHE A 70 -2.75 26.68 7.53
C PHE A 70 -2.32 25.22 7.74
N PRO A 71 -1.14 24.98 8.38
CA PRO A 71 -0.67 23.62 8.62
C PRO A 71 -1.75 22.81 9.32
N ASP A 72 -1.73 21.48 9.15
CA ASP A 72 -2.71 20.56 9.75
C ASP A 72 -3.01 20.96 11.20
N GLU A 73 -4.15 21.62 11.45
CA GLU A 73 -4.47 22.10 12.80
C GLU A 73 -4.76 20.91 13.73
N MET A 74 -5.07 19.74 13.16
CA MET A 74 -5.54 18.57 13.89
C MET A 74 -5.05 17.25 13.27
N ARG A 75 -4.39 16.42 14.08
CA ARG A 75 -4.11 15.01 13.75
C ARG A 75 -5.05 14.13 14.58
N PRO A 76 -6.19 13.69 14.02
CA PRO A 76 -7.18 12.99 14.81
C PRO A 76 -6.74 11.56 15.14
N LEU A 77 -6.89 11.22 16.42
CA LEU A 77 -6.83 9.88 16.97
C LEU A 77 -8.25 9.47 17.34
N PHE A 78 -8.76 8.44 16.68
CA PHE A 78 -10.11 7.96 16.89
C PHE A 78 -10.11 6.84 17.92
N VAL A 79 -11.02 6.91 18.88
CA VAL A 79 -11.22 5.85 19.88
C VAL A 79 -12.65 5.35 19.77
N HIS A 80 -12.83 4.11 19.32
CA HIS A 80 -14.11 3.43 19.30
C HIS A 80 -14.36 2.81 20.66
N VAL A 81 -15.47 3.21 21.29
CA VAL A 81 -15.84 2.77 22.62
C VAL A 81 -17.08 1.89 22.55
N THR A 82 -16.94 0.68 23.07
CA THR A 82 -18.00 -0.32 23.18
C THR A 82 -18.08 -0.84 24.62
N MET A 83 -19.15 -1.56 24.94
CA MET A 83 -19.34 -2.13 26.26
C MET A 83 -19.66 -3.63 26.15
N ASP A 84 -18.95 -4.47 26.91
CA ASP A 84 -18.96 -5.92 26.69
C ASP A 84 -20.27 -6.62 27.10
N ASN A 85 -20.95 -6.10 28.12
CA ASN A 85 -22.07 -6.80 28.79
C ASN A 85 -23.41 -6.04 28.76
N LEU A 86 -23.46 -4.85 28.17
CA LEU A 86 -24.64 -3.98 28.09
C LEU A 86 -24.86 -3.55 26.64
N THR A 87 -26.12 -3.32 26.29
CA THR A 87 -26.51 -2.89 24.93
C THR A 87 -26.34 -1.40 24.69
N ASN A 88 -26.15 -0.61 25.76
CA ASN A 88 -26.19 0.85 25.67
C ASN A 88 -24.95 1.52 26.26
N VAL A 89 -24.16 2.16 25.41
CA VAL A 89 -23.00 2.96 25.82
C VAL A 89 -23.41 4.31 26.44
N LEU A 90 -24.66 4.74 26.22
CA LEU A 90 -25.22 5.98 26.74
C LEU A 90 -25.95 5.79 28.08
N ASP A 91 -25.87 4.61 28.71
CA ASP A 91 -26.38 4.49 30.08
C ASP A 91 -25.57 5.38 31.03
N LEU A 92 -26.22 5.94 32.06
CA LEU A 92 -25.56 6.89 32.97
C LEU A 92 -24.37 6.24 33.69
N ASP A 93 -24.46 4.96 34.03
CA ASP A 93 -23.35 4.22 34.63
C ASP A 93 -22.19 4.01 33.64
N ALA A 94 -22.50 3.81 32.35
CA ALA A 94 -21.51 3.74 31.28
C ALA A 94 -20.81 5.10 31.09
N LEU A 95 -21.56 6.20 31.10
CA LEU A 95 -21.03 7.56 31.00
C LEU A 95 -20.17 7.94 32.21
N LYS A 96 -20.54 7.53 33.41
CA LYS A 96 -19.70 7.71 34.61
C LYS A 96 -18.41 6.90 34.54
N ALA A 97 -18.49 5.64 34.12
CA ALA A 97 -17.30 4.80 33.91
C ALA A 97 -16.38 5.39 32.82
N MET A 98 -16.96 5.86 31.71
CA MET A 98 -16.24 6.57 30.66
C MET A 98 -15.60 7.87 31.17
N GLN A 99 -16.26 8.62 32.04
CA GLN A 99 -15.69 9.85 32.63
C GLN A 99 -14.51 9.53 33.56
N GLU A 100 -14.59 8.47 34.37
CA GLU A 100 -13.46 8.01 35.19
C GLU A 100 -12.28 7.61 34.30
N ASP A 101 -12.54 6.78 33.29
CA ASP A 101 -11.53 6.32 32.33
C ASP A 101 -10.90 7.48 31.55
N LEU A 102 -11.71 8.47 31.15
CA LEU A 102 -11.24 9.69 30.48
C LEU A 102 -10.22 10.45 31.34
N THR A 103 -10.49 10.63 32.63
CA THR A 103 -9.52 11.31 33.52
C THR A 103 -8.21 10.55 33.65
N HIS A 104 -8.27 9.21 33.59
CA HIS A 104 -7.07 8.36 33.56
C HIS A 104 -6.29 8.55 32.26
N PHE A 105 -6.96 8.52 31.10
CA PHE A 105 -6.32 8.72 29.81
C PHE A 105 -5.70 10.11 29.66
N GLN A 106 -6.38 11.16 30.13
CA GLN A 106 -5.83 12.52 30.17
C GLN A 106 -4.55 12.57 31.01
N THR A 107 -4.57 11.98 32.21
CA THR A 107 -3.39 11.93 33.09
C THR A 107 -2.22 11.17 32.45
N GLU A 108 -2.50 10.09 31.71
CA GLU A 108 -1.47 9.32 31.00
C GLU A 108 -0.95 10.03 29.75
N ALA A 109 -1.80 10.78 29.04
CA ALA A 109 -1.40 11.61 27.92
C ALA A 109 -0.54 12.81 28.36
N ASP A 110 -0.87 13.45 29.50
CA ASP A 110 -0.10 14.56 30.07
C ASP A 110 1.34 14.16 30.40
N LYS A 111 1.55 12.91 30.86
CA LYS A 111 2.90 12.35 31.13
C LYS A 111 3.73 12.17 29.86
N ARG A 112 3.09 12.16 28.68
CA ARG A 112 3.67 11.88 27.37
C ARG A 112 3.70 13.15 26.52
N GLU A 113 4.32 14.19 27.07
CA GLU A 113 4.52 15.49 26.41
C GLU A 113 3.23 16.27 26.10
N ASN A 114 2.12 15.97 26.79
CA ASN A 114 0.82 16.59 26.54
C ASN A 114 0.42 16.52 25.05
N MET A 115 0.59 15.34 24.46
CA MET A 115 0.44 15.15 23.02
C MET A 115 -1.00 15.37 22.51
N VAL A 116 -2.02 15.36 23.38
CA VAL A 116 -3.44 15.50 22.99
C VAL A 116 -3.97 16.81 23.54
N HIS A 117 -4.32 17.76 22.67
CA HIS A 117 -4.80 19.09 23.06
C HIS A 117 -6.32 19.14 23.23
N VAL A 118 -7.07 18.36 22.43
CA VAL A 118 -8.53 18.37 22.43
C VAL A 118 -9.06 16.95 22.62
N TRP A 119 -10.03 16.82 23.51
CA TRP A 119 -10.71 15.57 23.84
C TRP A 119 -12.20 15.72 23.54
N THR A 120 -12.65 15.26 22.38
CA THR A 120 -14.07 15.22 22.03
C THR A 120 -14.61 13.84 22.35
N THR A 121 -15.23 13.70 23.53
CA THR A 121 -15.74 12.43 24.05
C THR A 121 -17.19 12.55 24.47
N ALA A 122 -17.95 11.46 24.43
CA ALA A 122 -19.35 11.44 24.87
C ALA A 122 -19.55 11.98 26.30
N PRO A 123 -18.82 11.51 27.34
CA PRO A 123 -19.00 12.06 28.68
C PRO A 123 -18.49 13.51 28.81
N GLY A 124 -17.49 13.91 28.02
CA GLY A 124 -16.98 15.29 28.00
C GLY A 124 -18.00 16.28 27.41
N ILE A 125 -18.69 15.88 26.33
CA ILE A 125 -19.78 16.69 25.75
C ILE A 125 -20.93 16.85 26.74
N LEU A 126 -21.31 15.76 27.42
CA LEU A 126 -22.38 15.83 28.43
C LEU A 126 -21.98 16.69 29.64
N GLN A 127 -20.73 16.55 30.11
CA GLN A 127 -20.22 17.39 31.20
C GLN A 127 -20.21 18.88 30.80
N LEU A 128 -19.79 19.19 29.57
CA LEU A 128 -19.81 20.56 29.05
C LEU A 128 -21.23 21.14 29.05
N ALA A 129 -22.22 20.36 28.61
CA ALA A 129 -23.62 20.80 28.65
C ALA A 129 -24.09 21.08 30.09
N ILE A 130 -23.71 20.24 31.06
CA ILE A 130 -24.04 20.43 32.49
C ILE A 130 -23.30 21.67 33.05
N ASP A 131 -22.09 21.94 32.58
CA ASP A 131 -21.31 23.11 32.99
C ASP A 131 -21.92 24.42 32.46
N GLU A 132 -22.49 24.40 31.26
CA GLU A 132 -23.11 25.57 30.62
C GLU A 132 -24.53 25.84 31.13
N GLU A 133 -25.38 24.81 31.21
CA GLU A 133 -26.82 24.96 31.52
C GLU A 133 -27.19 24.37 32.90
N GLY A 134 -26.56 23.27 33.30
CA GLY A 134 -26.89 22.50 34.52
C GLY A 134 -26.21 22.94 35.82
N GLY A 135 -25.63 24.14 35.86
CA GLY A 135 -25.02 24.71 37.06
C GLY A 135 -23.66 24.13 37.47
N GLY A 136 -23.02 23.32 36.62
CA GLY A 136 -21.63 22.85 36.80
C GLY A 136 -21.42 21.76 37.84
N ALA A 137 -22.45 20.96 38.14
CA ALA A 137 -22.29 19.78 38.97
C ALA A 137 -21.51 18.68 38.20
N PRO A 138 -20.62 17.91 38.85
CA PRO A 138 -19.92 16.82 38.18
C PRO A 138 -20.89 15.69 37.81
N LEU A 139 -20.72 15.09 36.63
CA LEU A 139 -21.58 14.00 36.12
C LEU A 139 -21.75 12.84 37.12
N ALA A 140 -20.74 12.59 37.95
CA ALA A 140 -20.77 11.59 39.02
C ALA A 140 -21.83 11.85 40.11
N SER A 141 -22.32 13.08 40.29
CA SER A 141 -23.32 13.41 41.31
C SER A 141 -24.75 13.03 40.94
N PHE A 142 -25.04 12.82 39.67
CA PHE A 142 -26.38 12.50 39.19
C PHE A 142 -26.68 11.01 39.38
N SER A 143 -27.88 10.66 39.82
CA SER A 143 -28.24 9.26 40.10
C SER A 143 -28.99 8.60 38.95
N THR A 144 -29.87 9.37 38.29
CA THR A 144 -30.68 8.93 37.18
C THR A 144 -30.55 9.89 35.99
N TRP A 145 -30.90 9.40 34.81
CA TRP A 145 -30.96 10.23 33.60
C TRP A 145 -31.99 11.36 33.70
N SER A 146 -33.08 11.19 34.48
CA SER A 146 -34.04 12.26 34.75
C SER A 146 -33.38 13.44 35.45
N ASP A 147 -32.54 13.20 36.46
CA ASP A 147 -31.85 14.26 37.20
C ASP A 147 -30.95 15.10 36.28
N VAL A 148 -30.39 14.48 35.23
CA VAL A 148 -29.56 15.16 34.22
C VAL A 148 -30.43 16.00 33.30
N LEU A 149 -31.53 15.45 32.80
CA LEU A 149 -32.44 16.17 31.91
C LEU A 149 -33.11 17.37 32.61
N ASP A 150 -33.58 17.17 33.85
CA ASP A 150 -34.22 18.21 34.66
C ASP A 150 -33.23 19.33 35.06
N ALA A 151 -31.92 19.06 35.02
CA ALA A 151 -30.88 20.07 35.23
C ALA A 151 -30.56 20.86 33.94
N LEU A 152 -30.70 20.23 32.77
CA LEU A 152 -30.34 20.84 31.47
C LEU A 152 -31.50 21.55 30.79
N PHE A 153 -32.73 21.12 31.04
CA PHE A 153 -33.92 21.59 30.33
C PHE A 153 -35.02 21.97 31.32
N ASP A 154 -35.79 23.00 30.96
CA ASP A 154 -36.99 23.38 31.68
C ASP A 154 -38.15 22.39 31.39
N ASP A 155 -39.09 22.28 32.34
CA ASP A 155 -40.31 21.49 32.16
C ASP A 155 -41.08 21.91 30.89
N ASN A 156 -41.59 20.94 30.13
CA ASN A 156 -42.48 21.13 28.97
C ASN A 156 -41.77 21.70 27.71
N GLU A 157 -40.46 21.46 27.59
CA GLU A 157 -39.71 21.59 26.33
C GLU A 157 -40.14 20.50 25.35
N THR A 158 -40.32 20.87 24.08
CA THR A 158 -40.66 19.90 23.04
C THR A 158 -39.40 19.59 22.25
N CYS A 159 -39.16 18.30 21.95
CA CYS A 159 -38.23 17.89 20.89
C CYS A 159 -38.76 18.37 19.52
N GLY A 160 -38.67 19.67 19.29
CA GLY A 160 -39.00 20.34 18.06
C GLY A 160 -37.71 20.91 17.51
N LEU A 161 -37.38 20.49 16.30
CA LEU A 161 -36.35 21.13 15.48
C LEU A 161 -36.82 22.55 15.12
N THR A 162 -36.71 23.47 16.07
CA THR A 162 -37.13 24.86 15.89
C THR A 162 -36.02 25.64 15.20
N ALA A 163 -36.13 25.68 13.87
CA ALA A 163 -35.71 26.73 12.93
C ALA A 163 -34.25 27.21 12.85
N ASP A 164 -33.34 26.81 13.74
CA ASP A 164 -31.93 27.15 13.62
C ASP A 164 -31.18 26.04 12.85
N ASP A 165 -31.20 26.15 11.51
CA ASP A 165 -30.59 25.18 10.58
C ASP A 165 -29.13 24.85 10.95
N GLN A 166 -28.42 25.79 11.59
CA GLN A 166 -27.04 25.62 12.01
C GLN A 166 -26.91 24.67 13.22
N LEU A 167 -27.72 24.83 14.26
CA LEU A 167 -27.75 23.93 15.41
C LEU A 167 -28.20 22.53 15.00
N LEU A 168 -29.19 22.43 14.12
CA LEU A 168 -29.65 21.15 13.58
C LEU A 168 -28.54 20.45 12.79
N SER A 169 -27.81 21.18 11.95
CA SER A 169 -26.69 20.61 11.19
C SER A 169 -25.56 20.12 12.09
N ALA A 170 -25.24 20.86 13.16
CA ALA A 170 -24.20 20.50 14.12
C ALA A 170 -24.61 19.29 14.98
N ALA A 171 -25.85 19.27 15.48
CA ALA A 171 -26.38 18.15 16.25
C ALA A 171 -26.50 16.87 15.41
N THR A 172 -26.93 17.00 14.15
CA THR A 172 -26.98 15.86 13.21
C THR A 172 -25.58 15.36 12.87
N TYR A 173 -24.62 16.27 12.69
CA TYR A 173 -23.23 15.89 12.47
C TYR A 173 -22.66 15.16 13.68
N ALA A 174 -22.79 15.72 14.89
CA ALA A 174 -22.30 15.11 16.11
C ALA A 174 -22.92 13.73 16.35
N SER A 175 -24.24 13.58 16.18
CA SER A 175 -24.90 12.29 16.37
C SER A 175 -24.52 11.26 15.30
N SER A 176 -24.37 11.68 14.03
CA SER A 176 -23.97 10.77 12.95
C SER A 176 -22.48 10.45 12.90
N ALA A 177 -21.63 11.31 13.47
CA ALA A 177 -20.18 11.12 13.48
C ALA A 177 -19.67 10.44 14.76
N LEU A 178 -20.24 10.78 15.93
CA LEU A 178 -19.74 10.34 17.25
C LEU A 178 -20.55 9.21 17.88
N LEU A 179 -21.74 8.90 17.37
CA LEU A 179 -22.58 7.82 17.88
C LEU A 179 -22.90 6.84 16.76
N HIS A 180 -23.13 5.58 17.14
CA HIS A 180 -23.48 4.55 16.19
C HIS A 180 -24.86 4.81 15.55
N ASN A 181 -25.07 4.28 14.34
CA ASN A 181 -26.28 4.48 13.53
C ASN A 181 -27.56 3.91 14.15
N ASP A 182 -27.47 3.17 15.25
CA ASP A 182 -28.61 2.63 16.01
C ASP A 182 -29.03 3.55 17.16
N LEU A 183 -28.55 4.80 17.18
CA LEU A 183 -28.96 5.81 18.13
C LEU A 183 -30.48 5.97 18.14
N ASP A 184 -31.09 5.68 19.28
CA ASP A 184 -32.50 5.95 19.57
C ASP A 184 -32.61 6.98 20.71
N TYR A 185 -33.06 8.18 20.34
CA TYR A 185 -33.28 9.30 21.26
C TYR A 185 -34.78 9.61 21.44
N GLU A 186 -35.67 8.87 20.78
CA GLU A 186 -37.13 9.06 20.90
C GLU A 186 -37.61 9.00 22.36
N PRO A 187 -37.10 8.11 23.22
CA PRO A 187 -37.54 8.04 24.62
C PRO A 187 -37.24 9.31 25.43
N VAL A 188 -36.14 10.00 25.11
CA VAL A 188 -35.79 11.28 25.74
C VAL A 188 -36.80 12.36 25.33
N CYS A 189 -37.22 12.34 24.07
CA CYS A 189 -38.20 13.28 23.54
C CYS A 189 -39.60 13.09 24.11
N GLU A 190 -40.04 11.84 24.30
CA GLU A 190 -41.30 11.53 25.00
C GLU A 190 -41.27 12.00 26.45
N TYR A 191 -40.13 11.86 27.14
CA TYR A 191 -39.98 12.35 28.51
C TYR A 191 -40.05 13.87 28.60
N LEU A 192 -39.37 14.61 27.71
CA LEU A 192 -39.40 16.07 27.70
C LEU A 192 -40.80 16.63 27.42
N SER A 193 -41.59 15.97 26.56
CA SER A 193 -42.95 16.42 26.23
C SER A 193 -44.00 16.06 27.27
N ASP A 194 -43.97 14.83 27.78
CA ASP A 194 -45.08 14.24 28.55
C ASP A 194 -44.70 13.94 30.01
N GLY A 195 -43.41 14.05 30.37
CA GLY A 195 -42.88 13.74 31.71
C GLY A 195 -42.94 12.25 32.06
N THR A 196 -43.20 11.38 31.09
CA THR A 196 -43.35 9.93 31.28
C THR A 196 -42.57 9.15 30.24
N GLY A 197 -41.81 8.13 30.64
CA GLY A 197 -41.08 7.27 29.71
C GLY A 197 -39.75 6.76 30.27
N THR A 198 -39.02 6.01 29.45
CA THR A 198 -37.60 5.70 29.70
C THR A 198 -36.75 6.91 29.32
N VAL A 199 -35.92 7.39 30.24
CA VAL A 199 -35.21 8.67 30.12
C VAL A 199 -33.84 8.60 29.46
N ALA A 200 -33.34 7.39 29.14
CA ALA A 200 -32.00 7.21 28.60
C ALA A 200 -32.05 7.04 27.07
N PRO A 201 -31.26 7.81 26.29
CA PRO A 201 -31.04 7.48 24.88
C PRO A 201 -30.25 6.17 24.78
N THR A 202 -30.39 5.45 23.67
CA THR A 202 -29.67 4.19 23.44
C THR A 202 -28.76 4.24 22.23
N ALA A 203 -27.53 3.75 22.35
CA ALA A 203 -26.61 3.51 21.23
C ALA A 203 -25.64 2.37 21.56
N SER A 204 -25.28 1.56 20.58
CA SER A 204 -24.36 0.42 20.81
C SER A 204 -22.90 0.83 20.98
N SER A 205 -22.48 1.96 20.41
CA SER A 205 -21.10 2.45 20.54
C SER A 205 -20.99 3.95 20.31
N THR A 206 -19.88 4.52 20.78
CA THR A 206 -19.52 5.92 20.57
C THR A 206 -18.09 6.02 20.05
N LEU A 207 -17.84 7.01 19.20
CA LEU A 207 -16.53 7.36 18.68
C LEU A 207 -16.04 8.62 19.38
N TRP A 208 -14.87 8.55 19.99
CA TRP A 208 -14.18 9.73 20.50
C TRP A 208 -13.16 10.21 19.48
N VAL A 209 -12.99 11.53 19.42
CA VAL A 209 -12.02 12.19 18.56
C VAL A 209 -11.05 12.95 19.44
N LEU A 210 -9.79 12.55 19.41
CA LEU A 210 -8.71 13.16 20.16
C LEU A 210 -7.81 13.89 19.16
N GLU A 211 -7.48 15.14 19.41
CA GLU A 211 -6.61 15.91 18.52
C GLU A 211 -5.18 15.89 19.05
N VAL A 212 -4.32 15.16 18.33
CA VAL A 212 -2.90 15.07 18.63
C VAL A 212 -2.18 16.32 18.12
N ASP A 213 -1.21 16.79 18.90
CA ASP A 213 -0.36 17.93 18.60
C ASP A 213 0.30 17.80 17.21
N PRO A 214 -0.02 18.69 16.27
CA PRO A 214 0.55 18.65 14.93
C PRO A 214 2.00 19.11 14.88
N ASP A 215 2.50 19.84 15.89
CA ASP A 215 3.87 20.34 15.95
C ASP A 215 4.89 19.25 16.37
N LEU A 216 4.40 18.08 16.82
CA LEU A 216 5.26 16.94 17.13
C LEU A 216 5.84 16.31 15.86
N ASP A 217 7.16 16.10 15.88
CA ASP A 217 7.86 15.37 14.82
C ASP A 217 7.21 14.00 14.58
N GLU A 218 7.17 13.58 13.32
CA GLU A 218 6.43 12.39 12.88
C GLU A 218 6.81 11.11 13.65
N THR A 219 8.11 10.89 13.90
CA THR A 219 8.60 9.69 14.59
C THR A 219 8.18 9.63 16.06
N PRO A 220 8.48 10.65 16.91
CA PRO A 220 7.99 10.65 18.28
C PRO A 220 6.46 10.67 18.35
N ARG A 221 5.77 11.39 17.45
CA ARG A 221 4.30 11.41 17.39
C ARG A 221 3.70 10.00 17.21
N ARG A 222 4.23 9.21 16.28
CA ARG A 222 3.83 7.79 16.07
C ARG A 222 4.08 6.94 17.31
N MET A 223 5.29 7.03 17.89
CA MET A 223 5.67 6.25 19.07
C MET A 223 4.81 6.60 20.30
N LEU A 224 4.49 7.88 20.48
CA LEU A 224 3.68 8.35 21.59
C LEU A 224 2.21 7.91 21.45
N GLN A 225 1.65 7.95 20.23
CA GLN A 225 0.32 7.42 19.97
C GLN A 225 0.24 5.91 20.20
N ASP A 226 1.27 5.15 19.81
CA ASP A 226 1.36 3.70 20.08
C ASP A 226 1.38 3.40 21.58
N GLN A 227 2.21 4.12 22.35
CA GLN A 227 2.22 4.01 23.81
C GLN A 227 0.88 4.40 24.46
N LEU A 228 0.14 5.34 23.86
CA LEU A 228 -1.19 5.71 24.34
C LEU A 228 -2.22 4.63 24.00
N ARG A 229 -2.12 4.00 22.81
CA ARG A 229 -2.92 2.83 22.42
C ARG A 229 -2.76 1.68 23.42
N ASP A 230 -1.55 1.43 23.93
CA ASP A 230 -1.33 0.44 24.98
C ASP A 230 -2.09 0.78 26.27
N VAL A 231 -2.13 2.06 26.67
CA VAL A 231 -2.89 2.50 27.85
C VAL A 231 -4.39 2.25 27.67
N PHE A 232 -4.94 2.54 26.49
CA PHE A 232 -6.34 2.21 26.17
C PHE A 232 -6.59 0.70 26.27
N SER A 233 -5.71 -0.11 25.69
CA SER A 233 -5.82 -1.58 25.73
C SER A 233 -5.75 -2.15 27.16
N ASP A 234 -4.81 -1.67 27.96
CA ASP A 234 -4.66 -2.06 29.37
C ASP A 234 -5.90 -1.67 30.19
N ARG A 235 -6.46 -0.48 29.95
CA ARG A 235 -7.69 -0.07 30.63
C ARG A 235 -8.87 -0.93 30.21
N SER A 236 -9.01 -1.28 28.94
CA SER A 236 -10.05 -2.20 28.44
C SER A 236 -10.02 -3.57 29.11
N ALA A 237 -8.85 -4.06 29.50
CA ALA A 237 -8.76 -5.33 30.23
C ALA A 237 -9.33 -5.27 31.66
N SER A 238 -9.49 -4.07 32.23
CA SER A 238 -9.92 -3.85 33.62
C SER A 238 -11.25 -3.10 33.77
N SER A 239 -11.69 -2.41 32.72
CA SER A 239 -12.94 -1.65 32.65
C SER A 239 -14.05 -2.51 32.01
N PRO A 240 -15.34 -2.27 32.32
CA PRO A 240 -16.45 -2.85 31.54
C PRO A 240 -16.54 -2.32 30.09
N LEU A 241 -15.72 -1.32 29.75
CA LEU A 241 -15.66 -0.66 28.46
C LEU A 241 -14.44 -1.11 27.67
N THR A 242 -14.65 -1.35 26.37
CA THR A 242 -13.61 -1.68 25.40
C THR A 242 -13.29 -0.44 24.56
N TYR A 243 -12.01 -0.10 24.47
CA TYR A 243 -11.46 1.07 23.81
C TYR A 243 -10.54 0.61 22.67
N GLU A 244 -10.98 0.77 21.43
CA GLU A 244 -10.20 0.43 20.26
C GLU A 244 -9.74 1.71 19.57
N VAL A 245 -8.42 1.85 19.37
CA VAL A 245 -7.81 3.11 18.93
C VAL A 245 -7.28 2.98 17.50
N ILE A 246 -7.53 3.99 16.67
CA ILE A 246 -7.03 4.05 15.29
C ILE A 246 -6.69 5.48 14.89
N SER A 247 -5.58 5.64 14.17
CA SER A 247 -5.19 6.89 13.50
C SER A 247 -4.36 6.56 12.28
N ASN A 248 -4.13 7.54 11.40
CA ASN A 248 -3.23 7.36 10.27
C ASN A 248 -1.79 7.05 10.73
N ASP A 249 -1.34 7.64 11.84
CA ASP A 249 0.00 7.40 12.37
C ASP A 249 0.15 5.99 12.95
N LEU A 250 -0.88 5.49 13.66
CA LEU A 250 -0.90 4.12 14.17
C LEU A 250 -0.96 3.09 13.04
N LEU A 251 -1.80 3.33 12.03
CA LEU A 251 -1.88 2.47 10.85
C LEU A 251 -0.53 2.43 10.11
N ALA A 252 0.10 3.59 9.93
CA ALA A 252 1.43 3.69 9.34
C ALA A 252 2.48 2.94 10.19
N HIS A 253 2.43 3.11 11.52
CA HIS A 253 3.31 2.41 12.46
C HIS A 253 3.17 0.89 12.35
N ASP A 254 1.94 0.37 12.38
CA ASP A 254 1.65 -1.06 12.27
C ASP A 254 2.11 -1.65 10.93
N ILE A 255 1.92 -0.90 9.84
CA ILE A 255 2.39 -1.30 8.50
C ILE A 255 3.92 -1.35 8.47
N ASP A 256 4.60 -0.33 9.01
CA ASP A 256 6.05 -0.26 9.02
C ASP A 256 6.64 -1.37 9.89
N GLU A 257 6.20 -1.52 11.14
CA GLU A 257 6.65 -2.55 12.07
C GLU A 257 6.41 -3.97 11.50
N GLY A 258 5.18 -4.23 11.03
CA GLY A 258 4.84 -5.51 10.41
C GLY A 258 5.67 -5.81 9.16
N THR A 259 6.06 -4.78 8.40
CA THR A 259 6.94 -4.94 7.23
C THR A 259 8.37 -5.26 7.66
N PHE A 260 8.92 -4.55 8.65
CA PHE A 260 10.29 -4.75 9.13
C PHE A 260 10.51 -6.11 9.77
N ASP A 261 9.55 -6.58 10.57
CA ASP A 261 9.59 -7.91 11.19
C ASP A 261 9.71 -9.02 10.14
N ASN A 262 9.01 -8.85 9.02
CA ASN A 262 9.01 -9.82 7.94
C ASN A 262 10.14 -9.61 6.92
N LEU A 263 10.73 -8.41 6.82
CA LEU A 263 11.74 -8.08 5.82
C LEU A 263 12.96 -8.99 5.90
N LEU A 264 13.48 -9.21 7.11
CA LEU A 264 14.65 -10.08 7.30
C LEU A 264 14.33 -11.52 6.86
N LEU A 265 13.15 -12.03 7.22
CA LEU A 265 12.70 -13.36 6.82
C LEU A 265 12.58 -13.45 5.29
N LEU A 266 11.93 -12.48 4.64
CA LEU A 266 11.74 -12.45 3.20
C LEU A 266 13.06 -12.43 2.44
N VAL A 267 14.01 -11.59 2.84
CA VAL A 267 15.33 -11.50 2.20
C VAL A 267 16.13 -12.78 2.41
N LEU A 268 16.15 -13.33 3.64
CA LEU A 268 16.85 -14.58 3.93
C LEU A 268 16.25 -15.77 3.17
N LEU A 269 14.92 -15.86 3.06
CA LEU A 269 14.24 -16.90 2.32
C LEU A 269 14.52 -16.77 0.82
N ALA A 270 14.40 -15.57 0.25
CA ALA A 270 14.73 -15.32 -1.16
C ALA A 270 16.19 -15.67 -1.45
N PHE A 271 17.12 -15.25 -0.59
CA PHE A 271 18.53 -15.58 -0.71
C PHE A 271 18.78 -17.09 -0.62
N ALA A 272 18.15 -17.79 0.33
CA ALA A 272 18.25 -19.23 0.47
C ALA A 272 17.74 -19.97 -0.78
N VAL A 273 16.61 -19.54 -1.35
CA VAL A 273 16.08 -20.10 -2.60
C VAL A 273 17.07 -19.91 -3.75
N VAL A 274 17.66 -18.72 -3.89
CA VAL A 274 18.69 -18.43 -4.91
C VAL A 274 19.91 -19.33 -4.73
N VAL A 275 20.42 -19.47 -3.49
CA VAL A 275 21.56 -20.35 -3.17
C VAL A 275 21.26 -21.79 -3.55
N VAL A 276 20.07 -22.30 -3.21
CA VAL A 276 19.64 -23.67 -3.54
C VAL A 276 19.57 -23.86 -5.05
N MET A 277 18.97 -22.92 -5.78
CA MET A 277 18.83 -22.98 -7.23
C MET A 277 20.19 -22.96 -7.93
N LEU A 278 21.10 -22.07 -7.53
CA LEU A 278 22.47 -22.04 -8.04
C LEU A 278 23.26 -23.30 -7.70
N SER A 279 23.08 -23.83 -6.50
CA SER A 279 23.73 -25.07 -6.05
C SER A 279 23.29 -26.27 -6.90
N ILE A 280 22.00 -26.36 -7.22
CA ILE A 280 21.46 -27.38 -8.13
C ILE A 280 21.99 -27.20 -9.55
N ALA A 281 22.03 -25.97 -10.05
CA ALA A 281 22.44 -25.66 -11.42
C ALA A 281 23.94 -25.92 -11.67
N PHE A 282 24.81 -25.49 -10.74
CA PHE A 282 26.26 -25.48 -10.97
C PHE A 282 27.06 -26.50 -10.15
N ARG A 283 26.53 -26.96 -9.00
CA ARG A 283 27.14 -27.97 -8.11
C ARG A 283 28.60 -27.68 -7.70
N SER A 284 28.99 -26.40 -7.68
CA SER A 284 30.35 -25.95 -7.36
C SER A 284 30.27 -24.68 -6.51
N LEU A 285 30.93 -24.66 -5.35
CA LEU A 285 30.84 -23.56 -4.39
C LEU A 285 31.30 -22.22 -5.00
N SER A 286 32.40 -22.22 -5.75
CA SER A 286 32.88 -21.02 -6.45
C SER A 286 31.87 -20.53 -7.48
N SER A 287 31.22 -21.46 -8.19
CA SER A 287 30.21 -21.15 -9.20
C SER A 287 28.92 -20.57 -8.61
N VAL A 288 28.68 -20.76 -7.33
CA VAL A 288 27.56 -20.18 -6.58
C VAL A 288 27.96 -18.84 -5.97
N ALA A 289 29.15 -18.76 -5.37
CA ALA A 289 29.62 -17.58 -4.64
C ALA A 289 29.76 -16.32 -5.52
N PHE A 290 30.32 -16.42 -6.73
CA PHE A 290 30.54 -15.24 -7.58
C PHE A 290 29.25 -14.57 -8.07
N PRO A 291 28.23 -15.30 -8.57
CA PRO A 291 26.90 -14.75 -8.80
C PRO A 291 26.28 -14.09 -7.58
N LEU A 292 26.40 -14.71 -6.40
CA LEU A 292 25.86 -14.13 -5.17
C LEU A 292 26.55 -12.80 -4.81
N VAL A 293 27.87 -12.69 -4.96
CA VAL A 293 28.59 -11.43 -4.72
C VAL A 293 28.18 -10.33 -5.69
N GLY A 294 27.99 -10.67 -6.97
CA GLY A 294 27.48 -9.71 -7.97
C GLY A 294 26.06 -9.25 -7.63
N LEU A 295 25.21 -10.16 -7.17
CA LEU A 295 23.83 -9.90 -6.82
C LEU A 295 23.71 -9.06 -5.53
N THR A 296 24.48 -9.37 -4.50
CA THR A 296 24.53 -8.54 -3.27
C THR A 296 25.09 -7.15 -3.56
N SER A 297 26.10 -7.04 -4.44
CA SER A 297 26.60 -5.74 -4.91
C SER A 297 25.52 -4.94 -5.62
N ALA A 298 24.71 -5.57 -6.48
CA ALA A 298 23.60 -4.91 -7.16
C ALA A 298 22.55 -4.38 -6.18
N LEU A 299 22.20 -5.15 -5.14
CA LEU A 299 21.30 -4.69 -4.09
C LEU A 299 21.87 -3.48 -3.34
N ILE A 300 23.15 -3.55 -2.95
CA ILE A 300 23.85 -2.43 -2.29
C ILE A 300 23.84 -1.19 -3.18
N TRP A 301 24.07 -1.36 -4.49
CA TRP A 301 24.02 -0.24 -5.42
C TRP A 301 22.63 0.35 -5.55
N THR A 302 21.60 -0.50 -5.59
CA THR A 302 20.20 -0.07 -5.70
C THR A 302 19.80 0.77 -4.49
N TYR A 303 19.89 0.20 -3.29
CA TYR A 303 19.52 0.92 -2.06
C TYR A 303 20.46 2.08 -1.76
N GLY A 304 21.76 1.94 -2.05
CA GLY A 304 22.74 2.99 -1.82
C GLY A 304 22.51 4.22 -2.70
N ILE A 305 22.24 4.04 -3.98
CA ILE A 305 21.94 5.15 -4.90
C ILE A 305 20.60 5.81 -4.53
N LEU A 306 19.57 5.02 -4.20
CA LEU A 306 18.27 5.55 -3.76
C LEU A 306 18.41 6.38 -2.47
N ASN A 307 19.15 5.87 -1.49
CA ASN A 307 19.38 6.55 -0.22
C ASN A 307 20.18 7.85 -0.42
N VAL A 308 21.23 7.85 -1.26
CA VAL A 308 21.98 9.06 -1.63
C VAL A 308 21.11 10.08 -2.36
N SER A 309 20.12 9.63 -3.15
CA SER A 309 19.17 10.53 -3.83
C SER A 309 18.14 11.16 -2.90
N GLY A 310 18.12 10.78 -1.61
CA GLY A 310 17.14 11.25 -0.64
C GLY A 310 15.74 10.68 -0.87
N ALA A 311 15.62 9.54 -1.54
CA ALA A 311 14.34 8.88 -1.76
C ALA A 311 13.76 8.42 -0.42
N ARG A 312 12.47 8.68 -0.20
CA ARG A 312 11.71 8.13 0.93
C ARG A 312 11.44 6.66 0.65
N PHE A 313 11.72 5.80 1.63
CA PHE A 313 11.42 4.38 1.54
C PHE A 313 10.10 4.13 2.26
N THR A 314 9.17 3.45 1.60
CA THR A 314 7.91 2.99 2.19
C THR A 314 7.92 1.47 2.29
N ALA A 315 6.90 0.89 2.92
CA ALA A 315 6.74 -0.57 2.94
C ALA A 315 6.81 -1.24 1.54
N LEU A 316 6.51 -0.52 0.44
CA LEU A 316 6.63 -1.05 -0.92
C LEU A 316 8.09 -1.30 -1.32
N GLU A 317 9.02 -0.41 -0.96
CA GLU A 317 10.44 -0.54 -1.29
C GLU A 317 11.10 -1.75 -0.61
N ALA A 318 10.49 -2.30 0.45
CA ALA A 318 10.94 -3.56 1.06
C ALA A 318 10.86 -4.74 0.08
N THR A 319 9.94 -4.68 -0.89
CA THR A 319 9.77 -5.72 -1.93
C THR A 319 10.86 -5.70 -3.00
N VAL A 320 11.62 -4.61 -3.12
CA VAL A 320 12.68 -4.45 -4.13
C VAL A 320 13.76 -5.51 -3.95
N ALA A 321 14.19 -5.79 -2.72
CA ALA A 321 15.23 -6.77 -2.44
C ALA A 321 14.90 -8.16 -3.00
N PRO A 322 13.80 -8.85 -2.60
CA PRO A 322 13.49 -10.18 -3.13
C PRO A 322 13.22 -10.18 -4.64
N LEU A 323 12.64 -9.12 -5.20
CA LEU A 323 12.40 -9.01 -6.65
C LEU A 323 13.71 -8.89 -7.45
N VAL A 324 14.63 -8.04 -7.01
CA VAL A 324 15.94 -7.86 -7.65
C VAL A 324 16.79 -9.12 -7.47
N LEU A 325 16.71 -9.82 -6.32
CA LEU A 325 17.37 -11.11 -6.13
C LEU A 325 16.89 -12.14 -7.18
N GLY A 326 15.57 -12.22 -7.38
CA GLY A 326 14.96 -13.18 -8.32
C GLY A 326 15.23 -12.85 -9.78
N LEU A 327 15.16 -11.58 -10.19
CA LEU A 327 15.35 -11.16 -11.58
C LEU A 327 16.84 -11.03 -11.94
N GLY A 328 17.67 -10.57 -11.01
CA GLY A 328 19.08 -10.33 -11.23
C GLY A 328 19.91 -11.61 -11.42
N ILE A 329 19.48 -12.72 -10.80
CA ILE A 329 20.22 -13.98 -10.90
C ILE A 329 20.19 -14.60 -12.30
N ASP A 330 19.16 -14.35 -13.08
CA ASP A 330 19.02 -14.89 -14.43
C ASP A 330 20.19 -14.45 -15.31
N TYR A 331 20.61 -13.20 -15.21
CA TYR A 331 21.76 -12.67 -15.96
C TYR A 331 23.05 -13.42 -15.64
N ALA A 332 23.29 -13.67 -14.36
CA ALA A 332 24.46 -14.43 -13.92
C ALA A 332 24.42 -15.89 -14.42
N ILE A 333 23.26 -16.56 -14.29
CA ILE A 333 23.08 -17.96 -14.71
C ILE A 333 23.29 -18.11 -16.22
N HIS A 334 22.65 -17.28 -17.03
CA HIS A 334 22.76 -17.34 -18.49
C HIS A 334 24.20 -17.12 -18.95
N LEU A 335 24.87 -16.11 -18.40
CA LEU A 335 26.24 -15.76 -18.79
C LEU A 335 27.24 -16.84 -18.34
N GLN A 336 27.08 -17.37 -17.13
CA GLN A 336 27.92 -18.46 -16.62
C GLN A 336 27.72 -19.77 -17.39
N ARG A 337 26.47 -20.08 -17.79
CA ARG A 337 26.17 -21.28 -18.61
C ARG A 337 26.77 -21.15 -20.02
N ALA A 338 26.67 -19.98 -20.64
CA ALA A 338 27.29 -19.73 -21.94
C ALA A 338 28.83 -19.73 -21.86
N GLN A 339 29.42 -19.17 -20.79
CA GLN A 339 30.86 -19.28 -20.58
C GLN A 339 31.30 -20.75 -20.49
N ARG A 340 30.53 -21.59 -19.79
CA ARG A 340 30.83 -23.01 -19.65
C ARG A 340 30.73 -23.76 -20.97
N SER A 341 29.79 -23.42 -21.86
CA SER A 341 29.73 -24.04 -23.19
C SER A 341 30.93 -23.68 -24.06
N PHE A 342 31.46 -22.45 -23.93
CA PHE A 342 32.66 -22.02 -24.65
C PHE A 342 33.97 -22.41 -23.96
N ARG A 343 33.91 -22.94 -22.74
CA ARG A 343 35.11 -23.19 -21.92
C ARG A 343 36.00 -24.27 -22.51
N ASP A 344 35.40 -25.29 -23.11
CA ASP A 344 36.12 -26.44 -23.67
C ASP A 344 36.68 -26.15 -25.07
N ASP A 345 36.10 -25.17 -25.78
CA ASP A 345 36.47 -24.80 -27.14
C ASP A 345 37.62 -23.78 -27.21
N TYR A 346 37.93 -23.08 -26.11
CA TYR A 346 38.91 -21.99 -26.08
C TYR A 346 39.93 -22.11 -24.93
N PRO A 347 41.20 -21.75 -25.18
CA PRO A 347 42.29 -22.00 -24.24
C PRO A 347 42.25 -21.08 -23.01
N THR A 348 41.74 -19.86 -23.13
CA THR A 348 41.76 -18.88 -22.03
C THR A 348 40.37 -18.63 -21.44
N VAL A 349 40.30 -18.46 -20.12
CA VAL A 349 39.03 -18.23 -19.42
C VAL A 349 38.42 -16.87 -19.80
N ALA A 350 39.27 -15.87 -20.04
CA ALA A 350 38.86 -14.54 -20.45
C ALA A 350 38.25 -14.54 -21.86
N GLU A 351 38.80 -15.32 -22.79
CA GLU A 351 38.24 -15.47 -24.13
C GLU A 351 36.89 -16.18 -24.10
N SER A 352 36.75 -17.27 -23.33
CA SER A 352 35.46 -17.96 -23.21
C SER A 352 34.38 -17.08 -22.55
N TRP A 353 34.77 -16.21 -21.60
CA TRP A 353 33.88 -15.23 -20.99
C TRP A 353 33.42 -14.14 -21.98
N LEU A 354 34.34 -13.51 -22.70
CA LEU A 354 33.98 -12.45 -23.65
C LEU A 354 33.19 -12.97 -24.84
N ARG A 355 33.45 -14.20 -25.30
CA ARG A 355 32.60 -14.87 -26.28
C ARG A 355 31.20 -15.14 -25.74
N ALA A 356 31.06 -15.54 -24.48
CA ALA A 356 29.74 -15.66 -23.84
C ALA A 356 29.00 -14.32 -23.75
N CYS A 357 29.70 -13.24 -23.35
CA CYS A 357 29.15 -11.88 -23.36
C CYS A 357 28.72 -11.46 -24.76
N GLY A 358 29.52 -11.71 -25.79
CA GLY A 358 29.19 -11.42 -27.18
C GLY A 358 27.97 -12.21 -27.66
N HIS A 359 27.97 -13.52 -27.39
CA HIS A 359 26.92 -14.44 -27.79
C HIS A 359 25.55 -14.05 -27.23
N LEU A 360 25.53 -13.59 -25.99
CA LEU A 360 24.33 -13.26 -25.25
C LEU A 360 24.05 -11.75 -25.13
N SER A 361 24.91 -10.91 -25.71
CA SER A 361 24.79 -9.44 -25.66
C SER A 361 23.41 -8.95 -26.08
N MET A 362 22.93 -9.38 -27.26
CA MET A 362 21.63 -8.96 -27.79
C MET A 362 20.46 -9.52 -26.96
N PRO A 363 20.37 -10.84 -26.69
CA PRO A 363 19.30 -11.38 -25.84
C PRO A 363 19.23 -10.75 -24.44
N LEU A 364 20.36 -10.61 -23.73
CA LEU A 364 20.35 -10.00 -22.39
C LEU A 364 20.05 -8.51 -22.44
N SER A 365 20.62 -7.76 -23.40
CA SER A 365 20.32 -6.33 -23.52
C SER A 365 18.83 -6.08 -23.79
N LEU A 366 18.21 -6.93 -24.62
CA LEU A 366 16.79 -6.83 -24.92
C LEU A 366 15.96 -7.13 -23.67
N ALA A 367 16.32 -8.20 -22.94
CA ALA A 367 15.66 -8.55 -21.68
C ALA A 367 15.72 -7.38 -20.68
N VAL A 368 16.91 -6.81 -20.44
CA VAL A 368 17.10 -5.66 -19.55
C VAL A 368 16.24 -4.47 -19.99
N VAL A 369 16.30 -4.09 -21.27
CA VAL A 369 15.49 -2.97 -21.80
C VAL A 369 14.00 -3.21 -21.60
N THR A 370 13.51 -4.42 -21.88
CA THR A 370 12.09 -4.74 -21.71
C THR A 370 11.67 -4.75 -20.25
N THR A 371 12.50 -5.25 -19.33
CA THR A 371 12.22 -5.28 -17.90
C THR A 371 12.25 -3.88 -17.29
N VAL A 372 13.25 -3.06 -17.67
CA VAL A 372 13.31 -1.65 -17.27
C VAL A 372 12.11 -0.89 -17.81
N ALA A 373 11.71 -1.09 -19.07
CA ALA A 373 10.51 -0.46 -19.62
C ALA A 373 9.24 -0.87 -18.87
N ALA A 374 9.13 -2.14 -18.45
CA ALA A 374 8.00 -2.62 -17.66
C ALA A 374 7.92 -1.96 -16.27
N PHE A 375 9.05 -1.84 -15.55
CA PHE A 375 9.06 -1.18 -14.25
C PHE A 375 8.95 0.35 -14.34
N MET A 376 9.53 0.96 -15.36
CA MET A 376 9.36 2.39 -15.66
C MET A 376 7.92 2.75 -15.99
N ALA A 377 7.08 1.81 -16.44
CA ALA A 377 5.66 2.07 -16.62
C ALA A 377 4.97 2.49 -15.31
N ASN A 378 5.48 2.07 -14.14
CA ASN A 378 4.93 2.47 -12.83
C ASN A 378 5.13 3.97 -12.55
N VAL A 379 6.07 4.65 -13.22
CA VAL A 379 6.29 6.10 -13.09
C VAL A 379 5.08 6.91 -13.58
N ILE A 380 4.25 6.34 -14.45
CA ILE A 380 3.02 6.99 -14.93
C ILE A 380 1.92 6.98 -13.85
N SER A 381 2.10 6.21 -12.78
CA SER A 381 1.13 6.13 -11.69
C SER A 381 0.93 7.49 -11.01
N PRO A 382 -0.32 7.89 -10.69
CA PRO A 382 -0.58 9.07 -9.88
C PRO A 382 -0.25 8.89 -8.39
N LEU A 383 0.22 7.68 -8.00
CA LEU A 383 0.61 7.35 -6.63
C LEU A 383 2.16 7.41 -6.51
N PRO A 384 2.72 8.40 -5.77
CA PRO A 384 4.16 8.57 -5.61
C PRO A 384 4.93 7.30 -5.19
N PRO A 385 4.46 6.48 -4.23
CA PRO A 385 5.17 5.25 -3.83
C PRO A 385 5.35 4.25 -4.98
N LEU A 386 4.39 4.17 -5.92
CA LEU A 386 4.52 3.28 -7.08
C LEU A 386 5.56 3.79 -8.09
N ALA A 387 5.70 5.11 -8.23
CA ALA A 387 6.72 5.69 -9.09
C ALA A 387 8.13 5.41 -8.53
N VAL A 388 8.33 5.62 -7.22
CA VAL A 388 9.59 5.31 -6.52
C VAL A 388 9.93 3.82 -6.64
N LEU A 389 8.96 2.92 -6.42
CA LEU A 389 9.13 1.48 -6.65
C LEU A 389 9.57 1.16 -8.09
N GLY A 390 8.97 1.83 -9.08
CA GLY A 390 9.34 1.71 -10.50
C GLY A 390 10.79 2.11 -10.77
N TYR A 391 11.24 3.24 -10.21
CA TYR A 391 12.63 3.68 -10.27
C TYR A 391 13.57 2.69 -9.58
N ALA A 392 13.22 2.23 -8.38
CA ALA A 392 14.02 1.31 -7.58
C ALA A 392 14.23 -0.04 -8.29
N LEU A 393 13.16 -0.64 -8.83
CA LEU A 393 13.25 -1.92 -9.56
C LEU A 393 14.01 -1.78 -10.86
N SER A 394 13.82 -0.69 -11.60
CA SER A 394 14.58 -0.41 -12.83
C SER A 394 16.07 -0.25 -12.56
N LEU A 395 16.40 0.51 -11.52
CA LEU A 395 17.77 0.67 -11.05
C LEU A 395 18.36 -0.66 -10.58
N GLY A 396 17.58 -1.50 -9.91
CA GLY A 396 18.01 -2.83 -9.48
C GLY A 396 18.33 -3.76 -10.63
N VAL A 397 17.50 -3.76 -11.68
CA VAL A 397 17.74 -4.54 -12.90
C VAL A 397 19.01 -4.06 -13.61
N VAL A 398 19.18 -2.75 -13.78
CA VAL A 398 20.39 -2.17 -14.37
C VAL A 398 21.63 -2.49 -13.53
N SER A 399 21.53 -2.36 -12.21
CA SER A 399 22.61 -2.68 -11.27
C SER A 399 22.99 -4.16 -11.35
N ALA A 400 22.02 -5.08 -11.43
CA ALA A 400 22.26 -6.51 -11.58
C ALA A 400 22.91 -6.86 -12.93
N PHE A 401 22.53 -6.18 -14.01
CA PHE A 401 23.19 -6.35 -15.30
C PHE A 401 24.63 -5.84 -15.27
N ILE A 402 24.87 -4.65 -14.70
CA ILE A 402 26.22 -4.05 -14.62
C ILE A 402 27.11 -4.83 -13.64
N SER A 403 26.56 -5.44 -12.59
CA SER A 403 27.30 -6.27 -11.65
C SER A 403 27.57 -7.70 -12.15
N SER A 404 26.90 -8.15 -13.22
CA SER A 404 27.12 -9.47 -13.82
C SER A 404 28.58 -9.82 -14.19
N PRO A 405 29.49 -8.88 -14.51
CA PRO A 405 30.91 -9.17 -14.69
C PRO A 405 31.59 -9.77 -13.45
N PHE A 406 31.07 -9.57 -12.22
CA PHE A 406 31.59 -10.24 -11.02
C PHE A 406 31.52 -11.77 -11.13
N VAL A 407 30.59 -12.31 -11.92
CA VAL A 407 30.51 -13.74 -12.22
C VAL A 407 31.73 -14.21 -13.02
N GLY A 408 32.32 -13.33 -13.83
CA GLY A 408 33.58 -13.54 -14.54
C GLY A 408 34.81 -13.41 -13.64
N ALA A 409 34.69 -13.04 -12.37
CA ALA A 409 35.82 -12.91 -11.46
C ALA A 409 36.73 -14.13 -11.24
N PRO A 410 36.26 -15.40 -11.29
CA PRO A 410 37.18 -16.53 -11.27
C PRO A 410 38.14 -16.54 -12.46
N THR A 411 37.80 -15.90 -13.59
CA THR A 411 38.74 -15.72 -14.71
C THR A 411 39.92 -14.82 -14.35
N TRP A 412 39.75 -13.93 -13.37
CA TRP A 412 40.71 -12.91 -12.95
C TRP A 412 41.66 -13.40 -11.86
N PHE A 413 41.13 -14.12 -10.86
CA PHE A 413 41.91 -14.57 -9.70
C PHE A 413 42.49 -15.99 -9.86
N PHE A 414 41.86 -16.86 -10.67
CA PHE A 414 42.27 -18.27 -10.81
C PHE A 414 42.34 -18.71 -12.28
N PRO A 415 43.33 -18.22 -13.06
CA PRO A 415 43.44 -18.52 -14.49
C PRO A 415 43.64 -20.01 -14.82
N SER A 416 44.08 -20.85 -13.87
CA SER A 416 44.52 -22.23 -14.12
C SER A 416 43.69 -23.36 -13.49
N GLN A 417 42.68 -23.09 -12.65
CA GLN A 417 42.15 -24.14 -11.74
C GLN A 417 40.64 -24.40 -11.78
N VAL A 418 39.80 -23.54 -12.34
CA VAL A 418 38.36 -23.86 -12.40
C VAL A 418 38.07 -24.70 -13.64
N ARG A 419 38.43 -25.98 -13.56
CA ARG A 419 37.83 -27.04 -14.37
C ARG A 419 36.45 -27.27 -13.76
N LEU A 420 35.46 -26.51 -14.24
CA LEU A 420 34.06 -26.80 -13.92
C LEU A 420 33.84 -28.29 -14.25
N PRO A 421 33.19 -29.08 -13.39
CA PRO A 421 32.95 -30.49 -13.71
C PRO A 421 32.29 -30.58 -15.10
N PRO A 422 32.52 -31.62 -15.90
CA PRO A 422 31.79 -31.77 -17.16
C PRO A 422 30.28 -31.69 -16.90
N SER A 423 29.50 -31.18 -17.86
CA SER A 423 28.04 -31.24 -17.75
C SER A 423 27.66 -32.69 -17.48
N VAL A 424 27.15 -32.96 -16.28
CA VAL A 424 26.70 -34.31 -15.95
C VAL A 424 25.48 -34.55 -16.82
N SER A 425 25.48 -35.67 -17.55
CA SER A 425 24.26 -36.26 -18.08
C SER A 425 23.19 -36.24 -16.97
N PRO A 426 21.93 -35.91 -17.29
CA PRO A 426 20.92 -35.65 -16.28
C PRO A 426 20.90 -36.81 -15.29
N LEU A 427 21.08 -36.47 -14.02
CA LEU A 427 21.09 -37.40 -12.89
C LEU A 427 19.89 -38.34 -13.10
N GLY A 428 20.18 -39.63 -13.31
CA GLY A 428 19.18 -40.68 -13.36
C GLY A 428 18.57 -40.89 -11.97
N VAL A 429 17.92 -39.86 -11.41
CA VAL A 429 17.09 -40.01 -10.22
C VAL A 429 15.81 -40.67 -10.71
N SER A 430 15.77 -42.00 -10.59
CA SER A 430 14.50 -42.71 -10.59
C SER A 430 13.76 -42.35 -9.31
N LEU A 431 13.08 -41.21 -9.30
CA LEU A 431 12.08 -40.93 -8.27
C LEU A 431 10.98 -42.02 -8.41
N PRO A 432 10.55 -42.65 -7.30
CA PRO A 432 9.47 -43.62 -7.35
C PRO A 432 8.23 -42.99 -7.99
N LYS A 433 7.68 -43.66 -8.99
CA LYS A 433 6.41 -43.28 -9.60
C LYS A 433 5.32 -43.46 -8.54
N LYS A 434 4.92 -42.35 -7.92
CA LYS A 434 3.86 -42.17 -6.91
C LYS A 434 4.26 -42.58 -5.49
N THR A 435 4.53 -41.57 -4.67
CA THR A 435 4.25 -41.62 -3.23
C THR A 435 3.06 -40.71 -2.96
N THR A 436 1.92 -41.32 -2.63
CA THR A 436 0.74 -40.60 -2.15
C THR A 436 0.95 -40.36 -0.66
N VAL A 437 1.18 -39.11 -0.26
CA VAL A 437 1.07 -38.68 1.14
C VAL A 437 0.11 -37.49 1.14
N GLY A 438 -1.03 -37.66 1.80
CA GLY A 438 -1.96 -36.60 2.19
C GLY A 438 -2.38 -35.58 1.11
N GLY A 439 -3.46 -35.88 0.38
CA GLY A 439 -4.42 -34.87 -0.10
C GLY A 439 -4.04 -33.88 -1.23
N PHE A 440 -2.77 -33.60 -1.52
CA PHE A 440 -2.36 -32.67 -2.59
C PHE A 440 -1.47 -33.38 -3.62
N GLY A 441 -2.01 -33.62 -4.83
CA GLY A 441 -1.28 -34.30 -5.90
C GLY A 441 -0.47 -33.34 -6.78
N VAL A 442 0.85 -33.27 -6.58
CA VAL A 442 1.78 -32.64 -7.54
C VAL A 442 2.24 -33.69 -8.56
N SER A 443 1.93 -33.50 -9.84
CA SER A 443 2.41 -34.39 -10.92
C SER A 443 3.61 -33.79 -11.65
N PHE A 444 4.77 -34.44 -11.54
CA PHE A 444 5.94 -34.15 -12.36
C PHE A 444 5.87 -34.94 -13.67
N SER A 445 5.83 -34.25 -14.81
CA SER A 445 5.94 -34.88 -16.13
C SER A 445 7.22 -34.40 -16.82
N VAL A 446 8.14 -35.33 -17.07
CA VAL A 446 9.39 -35.09 -17.81
C VAL A 446 9.22 -35.69 -19.21
N SER A 447 9.18 -34.82 -20.23
CA SER A 447 9.18 -35.23 -21.64
C SER A 447 10.63 -35.41 -22.12
N ARG A 448 10.96 -36.61 -22.63
CA ARG A 448 12.29 -36.96 -23.16
C ARG A 448 12.24 -37.02 -24.69
N GLY A 449 12.75 -36.00 -25.37
CA GLY A 449 12.95 -36.01 -26.83
C GLY A 449 14.28 -36.64 -27.23
N ARG A 450 14.32 -37.45 -28.30
CA ARG A 450 15.56 -38.04 -28.86
C ARG A 450 16.24 -37.05 -29.82
N GLY A 451 17.35 -36.45 -29.41
CA GLY A 451 18.25 -35.61 -30.20
C GLY A 451 19.39 -35.05 -29.32
N PRO A 452 20.56 -34.64 -29.86
CA PRO A 452 21.77 -34.37 -29.07
C PRO A 452 21.80 -33.02 -28.32
N LEU A 453 20.67 -32.30 -28.22
CA LEU A 453 20.51 -31.13 -27.35
C LEU A 453 19.42 -31.43 -26.33
N LEU A 454 19.82 -31.93 -25.16
CA LEU A 454 18.93 -32.35 -24.07
C LEU A 454 18.72 -31.18 -23.09
N GLU A 455 17.75 -30.33 -23.37
CA GLU A 455 17.17 -29.46 -22.33
C GLU A 455 16.09 -30.23 -21.56
N THR A 456 16.25 -30.33 -20.24
CA THR A 456 15.21 -30.89 -19.36
C THR A 456 14.35 -29.72 -18.88
N VAL A 457 13.16 -29.57 -19.46
CA VAL A 457 12.18 -28.56 -19.02
C VAL A 457 11.39 -29.13 -17.85
N LEU A 458 11.54 -28.55 -16.67
CA LEU A 458 10.69 -28.81 -15.50
C LEU A 458 9.43 -27.95 -15.61
N ILE A 459 8.31 -28.58 -15.99
CA ILE A 459 7.01 -27.91 -16.01
C ILE A 459 6.40 -27.99 -14.61
N TRP A 460 6.36 -26.86 -13.91
CA TRP A 460 5.51 -26.71 -12.72
C TRP A 460 4.07 -26.51 -13.18
N ARG A 461 3.18 -27.44 -12.86
CA ARG A 461 1.74 -27.30 -13.09
C ARG A 461 1.06 -27.17 -11.73
N ILE A 462 1.01 -25.95 -11.20
CA ILE A 462 0.09 -25.61 -10.11
C ILE A 462 -1.31 -25.61 -10.74
N SER A 463 -2.25 -26.34 -10.15
CA SER A 463 -3.61 -26.53 -10.69
C SER A 463 -4.51 -25.30 -10.54
N SER A 464 -3.98 -24.10 -10.77
CA SER A 464 -4.70 -22.84 -10.64
C SER A 464 -4.47 -22.00 -11.90
N GLY A 465 -5.20 -22.31 -12.98
CA GLY A 465 -5.59 -21.40 -14.07
C GLY A 465 -4.57 -20.57 -14.87
N ALA A 466 -3.31 -20.43 -14.48
CA ALA A 466 -2.35 -19.52 -15.11
C ALA A 466 -1.54 -20.25 -16.20
N ARG A 467 -1.69 -19.80 -17.45
CA ARG A 467 -0.88 -20.27 -18.59
C ARG A 467 0.44 -19.51 -18.62
N ILE A 468 1.54 -20.20 -18.39
CA ILE A 468 2.90 -19.68 -18.60
C ILE A 468 3.23 -19.73 -20.09
N TRP A 469 3.65 -18.61 -20.68
CA TRP A 469 4.11 -18.51 -22.06
C TRP A 469 5.54 -19.05 -22.17
N ALA A 470 5.78 -19.97 -23.10
CA ALA A 470 7.11 -20.47 -23.45
C ALA A 470 7.48 -19.99 -24.87
N TRP A 471 8.61 -19.28 -25.00
CA TRP A 471 9.20 -18.92 -26.29
C TRP A 471 10.18 -20.01 -26.74
N GLY A 472 9.96 -20.58 -27.92
CA GLY A 472 10.90 -21.50 -28.57
C GLY A 472 11.61 -20.81 -29.74
N THR A 473 12.94 -20.77 -29.71
CA THR A 473 13.74 -20.32 -30.85
C THR A 473 13.88 -21.46 -31.87
N VAL A 474 13.46 -21.23 -33.12
CA VAL A 474 13.69 -22.16 -34.23
C VAL A 474 15.09 -21.93 -34.80
N ASP A 475 15.97 -22.92 -34.67
CA ASP A 475 17.30 -22.93 -35.28
C ASP A 475 17.19 -23.21 -36.80
N ARG A 476 17.83 -22.37 -37.62
CA ARG A 476 17.84 -22.46 -39.09
C ARG A 476 19.00 -23.29 -39.66
N ARG A 477 19.85 -23.93 -38.85
CA ARG A 477 20.99 -24.73 -39.34
C ARG A 477 20.72 -26.22 -39.35
N SER A 478 19.76 -26.67 -40.15
CA SER A 478 19.79 -28.01 -40.75
C SER A 478 18.68 -28.17 -41.79
N LYS A 479 19.03 -28.10 -43.07
CA LYS A 479 18.19 -28.70 -44.13
C LYS A 479 19.07 -29.51 -45.08
N PRO A 480 18.72 -30.77 -45.38
CA PRO A 480 19.24 -31.46 -46.55
C PRO A 480 18.66 -30.83 -47.84
N PRO A 481 19.37 -30.90 -48.98
CA PRO A 481 18.90 -30.29 -50.22
C PRO A 481 17.72 -31.09 -50.80
N GLY A 482 16.66 -30.39 -51.23
CA GLY A 482 15.65 -30.99 -52.12
C GLY A 482 14.21 -31.11 -51.61
N VAL A 483 13.73 -30.26 -50.68
CA VAL A 483 12.29 -30.19 -50.36
C VAL A 483 11.76 -28.76 -50.56
N GLY A 484 10.90 -28.59 -51.56
CA GLY A 484 10.28 -27.33 -51.95
C GLY A 484 9.31 -26.78 -50.89
N LEU A 485 9.22 -25.45 -50.84
CA LEU A 485 8.32 -24.69 -49.99
C LEU A 485 6.85 -24.97 -50.36
N ARG A 486 6.06 -25.40 -49.37
CA ARG A 486 4.60 -25.17 -49.37
C ARG A 486 4.30 -24.32 -48.14
N GLU A 487 4.13 -23.02 -48.36
CA GLU A 487 3.45 -22.16 -47.40
C GLU A 487 1.98 -22.55 -47.41
N THR A 488 1.53 -23.28 -46.39
CA THR A 488 0.11 -23.43 -46.11
C THR A 488 -0.27 -22.43 -45.03
N TRP A 489 -0.71 -21.25 -45.47
CA TRP A 489 -1.72 -20.51 -44.73
C TRP A 489 -2.99 -21.36 -44.74
N GLY A 490 -3.49 -21.71 -43.56
CA GLY A 490 -4.68 -22.55 -43.41
C GLY A 490 -5.51 -22.05 -42.23
N ASP A 491 -6.66 -21.48 -42.59
CA ASP A 491 -7.70 -20.92 -41.75
C ASP A 491 -8.26 -21.86 -40.67
N LEU A 492 -8.92 -21.22 -39.70
CA LEU A 492 -9.82 -21.78 -38.69
C LEU A 492 -10.62 -23.00 -39.15
N ALA A 493 -10.61 -24.05 -38.32
CA ALA A 493 -11.78 -24.92 -38.15
C ALA A 493 -11.81 -25.54 -36.74
N LEU A 494 -12.81 -25.12 -35.98
CA LEU A 494 -13.32 -25.76 -34.77
C LEU A 494 -13.66 -27.23 -35.02
N SER A 495 -13.22 -28.11 -34.11
CA SER A 495 -13.79 -29.46 -33.96
C SER A 495 -14.23 -29.68 -32.52
N ARG A 496 -15.55 -29.88 -32.38
CA ARG A 496 -16.30 -30.22 -31.16
C ARG A 496 -16.01 -31.64 -30.71
N LYS A 497 -15.88 -31.85 -29.39
CA LYS A 497 -16.41 -33.04 -28.70
C LYS A 497 -16.94 -32.64 -27.32
N PHE A 498 -18.08 -33.23 -26.97
CA PHE A 498 -18.96 -33.06 -25.79
C PHE A 498 -19.85 -31.80 -25.83
N GLY A 499 -21.18 -31.85 -25.81
CA GLY A 499 -22.15 -32.92 -25.56
C GLY A 499 -23.12 -32.49 -24.45
N PHE A 500 -24.20 -31.79 -24.79
CA PHE A 500 -25.37 -31.58 -23.93
C PHE A 500 -26.66 -31.79 -24.76
N PRO A 501 -27.75 -32.33 -24.17
CA PRO A 501 -28.96 -32.78 -24.87
C PRO A 501 -29.93 -31.62 -25.22
N PRO A 502 -30.98 -31.88 -26.02
CA PRO A 502 -31.58 -30.87 -26.91
C PRO A 502 -32.95 -30.32 -26.45
N GLN A 503 -33.48 -29.43 -27.31
CA GLN A 503 -34.87 -28.96 -27.49
C GLN A 503 -35.17 -27.58 -26.87
N VAL A 504 -35.89 -26.63 -27.45
CA VAL A 504 -36.49 -26.36 -28.78
C VAL A 504 -36.82 -24.85 -28.75
N GLN A 505 -36.56 -24.12 -29.84
CA GLN A 505 -37.21 -22.82 -30.09
C GLN A 505 -38.32 -23.04 -31.11
N ASN A 506 -39.55 -22.63 -30.81
CA ASN A 506 -40.42 -21.97 -31.79
C ASN A 506 -41.67 -21.33 -31.16
N ALA A 507 -41.87 -20.07 -31.57
CA ALA A 507 -43.13 -19.39 -31.93
C ALA A 507 -44.17 -18.98 -30.87
N GLY A 508 -44.52 -17.68 -30.92
CA GLY A 508 -45.89 -17.15 -30.68
C GLY A 508 -46.17 -16.55 -29.31
N GLY A 509 -46.49 -15.25 -29.24
CA GLY A 509 -47.09 -14.61 -28.03
C GLY A 509 -48.55 -15.05 -27.77
N PRO A 510 -49.34 -14.44 -26.86
CA PRO A 510 -49.12 -13.20 -26.07
C PRO A 510 -49.48 -13.28 -24.54
N ILE A 511 -49.12 -12.21 -23.80
CA ILE A 511 -49.76 -11.58 -22.61
C ILE A 511 -50.26 -12.44 -21.41
N SER A 512 -49.64 -12.25 -20.24
CA SER A 512 -50.26 -11.99 -18.90
C SER A 512 -49.12 -11.70 -17.86
N GLU A 513 -49.02 -10.49 -17.27
CA GLU A 513 -49.59 -10.07 -15.94
C GLU A 513 -49.15 -11.02 -14.79
N PHE A 514 -48.42 -10.72 -13.70
CA PHE A 514 -48.07 -9.56 -12.83
C PHE A 514 -46.85 -10.02 -11.93
N PRO A 515 -46.32 -9.28 -10.92
CA PRO A 515 -45.54 -8.04 -10.88
C PRO A 515 -44.08 -8.21 -10.33
N PRO A 516 -43.21 -7.19 -10.43
CA PRO A 516 -42.12 -6.98 -9.49
C PRO A 516 -42.41 -5.80 -8.55
N HIS A 517 -42.42 -6.03 -7.24
CA HIS A 517 -42.38 -4.95 -6.26
C HIS A 517 -40.94 -4.43 -6.09
N ARG A 518 -40.75 -3.26 -6.70
CA ARG A 518 -40.26 -2.02 -6.11
C ARG A 518 -38.82 -1.97 -5.55
N VAL A 519 -37.93 -1.54 -6.44
CA VAL A 519 -36.97 -0.45 -6.18
C VAL A 519 -37.45 0.77 -6.99
N PRO A 520 -37.56 1.96 -6.39
CA PRO A 520 -37.13 3.18 -7.09
C PRO A 520 -36.34 4.10 -6.14
N ALA A 521 -35.14 4.56 -6.51
CA ALA A 521 -34.90 5.74 -7.34
C ALA A 521 -35.56 7.01 -6.77
N PHE A 522 -34.74 7.94 -6.26
CA PHE A 522 -35.15 9.34 -6.07
C PHE A 522 -34.02 10.30 -6.48
N ARG A 523 -34.12 10.76 -7.73
CA ARG A 523 -33.64 12.06 -8.18
C ARG A 523 -34.90 12.94 -8.33
N ALA A 524 -34.86 14.10 -7.68
CA ALA A 524 -35.69 15.29 -7.88
C ALA A 524 -37.20 15.24 -7.53
N ILE A 525 -37.55 15.87 -6.41
CA ILE A 525 -38.71 16.79 -6.34
C ILE A 525 -38.30 18.02 -5.54
N CYS A 526 -38.02 19.09 -6.27
CA CYS A 526 -38.01 20.48 -5.79
C CYS A 526 -39.24 21.11 -6.45
N ALA A 527 -40.33 21.35 -5.70
CA ALA A 527 -41.38 22.35 -5.93
C ALA A 527 -42.70 21.99 -5.23
N MET A 528 -43.02 22.71 -4.14
CA MET A 528 -44.28 23.42 -3.87
C MET A 528 -44.19 23.87 -2.40
N ARG A 529 -44.23 25.17 -2.07
CA ARG A 529 -45.43 26.01 -2.20
C ARG A 529 -45.10 27.46 -1.84
N PHE A 530 -45.29 28.40 -2.76
CA PHE A 530 -45.91 29.70 -2.50
C PHE A 530 -46.52 30.20 -3.81
N GLY A 531 -47.84 30.41 -3.80
CA GLY A 531 -48.58 30.99 -4.92
C GLY A 531 -48.60 32.51 -4.85
N GLY A 532 -48.78 33.15 -6.01
CA GLY A 532 -49.21 34.55 -6.07
C GLY A 532 -48.64 35.35 -7.24
N ASN A 533 -49.36 35.30 -8.37
CA ASN A 533 -49.59 36.36 -9.36
C ASN A 533 -48.44 37.03 -10.17
N ASN A 534 -48.65 36.96 -11.49
CA ASN A 534 -48.41 38.00 -12.51
C ASN A 534 -46.98 38.54 -12.71
N MET A 535 -46.32 38.15 -13.81
CA MET A 535 -46.42 38.85 -15.11
C MET A 535 -45.47 38.26 -16.16
N GLU A 536 -45.92 38.45 -17.39
CA GLU A 536 -45.43 38.02 -18.70
C GLU A 536 -43.95 38.30 -19.02
N GLY A 537 -43.34 37.32 -19.71
CA GLY A 537 -42.54 37.51 -20.93
C GLY A 537 -41.18 38.20 -20.81
N PHE A 538 -40.10 37.50 -21.16
CA PHE A 538 -39.25 37.88 -22.30
C PHE A 538 -38.26 36.75 -22.64
N SER A 539 -37.97 36.67 -23.93
CA SER A 539 -37.15 35.72 -24.68
C SER A 539 -35.69 35.62 -24.23
N GLY A 540 -35.10 34.44 -24.48
CA GLY A 540 -33.70 34.15 -24.17
C GLY A 540 -32.70 34.88 -25.05
N GLU A 541 -31.45 34.88 -24.58
CA GLU A 541 -30.25 34.93 -25.39
C GLU A 541 -29.06 34.43 -24.57
N VAL A 542 -28.15 33.77 -25.28
CA VAL A 542 -26.93 33.10 -24.84
C VAL A 542 -25.77 34.10 -24.92
N PHE A 543 -25.00 34.34 -23.86
CA PHE A 543 -23.59 34.78 -23.93
C PHE A 543 -22.80 34.39 -22.64
N PRO A 544 -21.46 34.21 -22.73
CA PRO A 544 -20.59 33.46 -21.82
C PRO A 544 -20.04 34.31 -20.65
N PRO A 545 -19.35 33.71 -19.65
CA PRO A 545 -18.87 34.45 -18.49
C PRO A 545 -17.64 35.33 -18.81
N PRO A 546 -17.55 36.55 -18.28
CA PRO A 546 -16.30 37.29 -18.21
C PRO A 546 -15.51 36.90 -16.95
N GLY A 547 -14.18 36.95 -17.08
CA GLY A 547 -13.22 36.75 -16.01
C GLY A 547 -13.17 37.89 -14.97
N PRO A 548 -12.09 37.95 -14.17
CA PRO A 548 -12.18 38.04 -12.72
C PRO A 548 -12.12 39.49 -12.20
N THR A 549 -12.79 39.77 -11.09
CA THR A 549 -12.43 40.87 -10.17
C THR A 549 -13.02 40.62 -8.77
N PRO A 550 -12.38 41.17 -7.73
CA PRO A 550 -12.42 40.65 -6.36
C PRO A 550 -13.55 41.30 -5.54
N LEU A 551 -14.18 40.51 -4.67
CA LEU A 551 -15.02 41.04 -3.59
C LEU A 551 -14.54 40.49 -2.25
N PHE A 552 -13.72 41.30 -1.60
CA PHE A 552 -13.52 41.31 -0.17
C PHE A 552 -14.88 41.49 0.52
N GLY A 553 -15.34 40.45 1.22
CA GLY A 553 -16.41 40.52 2.21
C GLY A 553 -15.85 40.08 3.55
N ARG A 554 -15.55 41.06 4.40
CA ARG A 554 -15.15 40.88 5.81
C ARG A 554 -16.25 40.13 6.57
N PHE A 555 -15.94 38.96 7.13
CA PHE A 555 -16.68 38.42 8.27
C PHE A 555 -16.06 38.99 9.56
N PRO A 556 -16.81 39.69 10.43
CA PRO A 556 -16.37 39.97 11.78
C PRO A 556 -16.82 38.85 12.72
N CYS A 557 -15.86 38.24 13.42
CA CYS A 557 -16.10 37.53 14.66
C CYS A 557 -16.70 38.52 15.68
N LEU A 558 -17.85 38.20 16.27
CA LEU A 558 -18.48 38.98 17.33
C LEU A 558 -18.64 38.09 18.57
N PHE A 559 -17.75 38.31 19.54
CA PHE A 559 -17.96 37.93 20.95
C PHE A 559 -19.16 38.70 21.53
N PRO A 560 -20.02 38.10 22.37
CA PRO A 560 -21.08 38.82 23.05
C PRO A 560 -20.52 39.56 24.28
N GLN A 561 -20.41 40.89 24.20
CA GLN A 561 -20.23 41.76 25.36
C GLN A 561 -21.60 42.13 25.94
N ARG A 562 -21.92 41.60 27.14
CA ARG A 562 -22.94 42.16 28.04
C ARG A 562 -22.59 43.61 28.39
N LYS A 563 -23.48 44.58 28.13
CA LYS A 563 -23.59 45.79 28.96
C LYS A 563 -25.01 46.36 28.99
N GLY A 564 -25.61 46.31 30.18
CA GLY A 564 -26.47 47.36 30.70
C GLY A 564 -25.75 48.09 31.85
N ALA A 565 -26.10 49.37 32.02
CA ALA A 565 -25.76 50.30 33.11
C ALA A 565 -24.54 51.26 32.92
N ASP A 566 -24.94 52.47 32.52
CA ASP A 566 -24.51 53.84 32.85
C ASP A 566 -23.09 54.42 32.59
N PRO A 567 -23.02 55.64 32.02
CA PRO A 567 -21.78 56.36 31.75
C PRO A 567 -21.45 57.33 32.89
N LEU A 568 -20.16 57.55 33.18
CA LEU A 568 -19.61 58.84 33.63
C LEU A 568 -18.07 58.76 33.66
N THR A 569 -17.44 59.75 33.00
CA THR A 569 -16.02 60.21 33.13
C THR A 569 -14.92 59.16 32.86
N GLY A 570 -14.06 59.23 31.85
CA GLY A 570 -13.52 60.38 31.13
C GLY A 570 -12.12 60.74 31.64
N GLU A 571 -11.13 59.85 31.53
CA GLU A 571 -9.71 60.24 31.67
C GLU A 571 -8.80 59.41 30.75
N LYS A 572 -7.81 60.09 30.19
CA LYS A 572 -6.98 59.70 29.04
C LYS A 572 -5.62 59.11 29.48
N VAL A 573 -4.98 58.48 28.48
CA VAL A 573 -3.52 58.34 28.25
C VAL A 573 -2.85 57.11 28.83
N GLY A 574 -2.13 56.40 27.96
CA GLY A 574 -1.11 55.40 28.27
C GLY A 574 -0.85 54.51 27.08
#